data_AF-A0A068UP91-F1
#
_entry.id   AF-A0A068UP91-F1
#
_cell.length_a   1.000
_cell.length_b   1.000
_cell.length_c   1.000
_cell.angle_alpha   90.00
_cell.angle_beta   90.00
_cell.angle_gamma   90.00
#
_symmetry.space_group_name_H-M   'P 1'
#
loop_
_entity.id
_entity.type
_entity.pdbx_description
1 polymer ?
#
loop_
_entity_poly.entity_id
_entity_poly.type
_entity_poly.pdbx_seq_one_letter_code
_entity_poly.pdbx_strand_id
1 'polypeptide(L)'
;MTGEGCSERLQLNCNYSGSKEDPYGRWVVSICSAHCDATRAMCFCGEGTKYPNRPVAEGCGFPPSEPGGPSLADWTKADVDIFTTNGSRRGWCNVDPKEAYDGKVHFKEECDCKYDGLWGRFCEVPVQSVCINQCAGHGYCRGGFCQCDKGWYGTDCSIPSVLSSVAEWPKWLRPAQIKIPDSDKQTGKIDNLTAVVAKKRPLIYVYDLLPEFNSLLLEGCHFKLECVNRIYDHRNETIWTNHLYGAQMALYESLLASPHRTLNGEEADYFFVPVLDSCIITRADDAPYISMQDHSGLRSSLTLEFYKKASDHIIAQYPYWNR
;
A
#
# COMPACT_ATOMS: atom_id res chain seq x y z
N MET A 1 8.64 -9.18 -21.52
CA MET A 1 7.68 -8.06 -21.66
C MET A 1 8.48 -6.77 -21.62
N THR A 2 8.32 -5.90 -22.60
CA THR A 2 8.88 -4.53 -22.56
C THR A 2 8.15 -3.77 -21.43
N GLY A 3 8.88 -3.20 -20.49
CA GLY A 3 8.33 -2.59 -19.26
C GLY A 3 7.48 -1.32 -19.46
N GLU A 4 7.06 -1.01 -20.70
CA GLU A 4 6.24 0.17 -21.02
C GLU A 4 4.83 0.03 -20.44
N GLY A 5 4.25 -1.18 -20.41
CA GLY A 5 2.93 -1.42 -19.82
C GLY A 5 2.84 -1.16 -18.31
N CYS A 6 3.96 -1.18 -17.59
CA CYS A 6 4.01 -0.85 -16.15
C CYS A 6 3.99 0.67 -15.87
N SER A 7 4.05 1.50 -16.91
CA SER A 7 4.02 2.97 -16.79
C SER A 7 2.62 3.55 -16.98
N GLU A 8 1.68 2.75 -17.49
CA GLU A 8 0.29 3.16 -17.70
C GLU A 8 -0.42 3.31 -16.35
N ARG A 9 -0.93 4.51 -16.08
CA ARG A 9 -1.75 4.76 -14.90
C ARG A 9 -3.19 4.38 -15.21
N LEU A 10 -3.71 3.39 -14.49
CA LEU A 10 -5.13 3.09 -14.50
C LEU A 10 -5.90 4.32 -13.98
N GLN A 11 -6.86 4.81 -14.77
CA GLN A 11 -7.84 5.80 -14.32
C GLN A 11 -8.91 5.07 -13.52
N LEU A 12 -8.95 5.32 -12.21
CA LEU A 12 -9.97 4.79 -11.32
C LEU A 12 -11.14 5.77 -11.21
N ASN A 13 -12.28 5.27 -10.77
CA ASN A 13 -13.42 6.09 -10.40
C ASN A 13 -13.67 5.95 -8.90
N CYS A 14 -13.95 7.06 -8.23
CA CYS A 14 -14.37 7.05 -6.83
C CYS A 14 -15.77 6.47 -6.66
N ASN A 15 -16.64 6.70 -7.65
CA ASN A 15 -18.05 6.34 -7.65
C ASN A 15 -18.34 5.34 -8.76
N TYR A 16 -19.33 4.46 -8.53
CA TYR A 16 -19.88 3.62 -9.57
C TYR A 16 -20.91 4.39 -10.41
N SER A 17 -21.30 3.81 -11.55
CA SER A 17 -22.41 4.35 -12.35
C SER A 17 -23.68 4.43 -11.52
N GLY A 18 -24.19 5.65 -11.31
CA GLY A 18 -25.39 5.92 -10.53
C GLY A 18 -26.69 5.95 -11.34
N SER A 19 -27.81 6.00 -10.62
CA SER A 19 -29.14 6.35 -11.16
C SER A 19 -29.51 7.80 -10.79
N LYS A 20 -30.73 8.25 -11.09
CA LYS A 20 -31.20 9.57 -10.61
C LYS A 20 -31.42 9.60 -9.11
N GLU A 21 -31.85 8.47 -8.55
CA GLU A 21 -32.14 8.27 -7.13
C GLU A 21 -30.87 7.97 -6.33
N ASP A 22 -29.86 7.38 -6.98
CA ASP A 22 -28.57 7.06 -6.39
C ASP A 22 -27.42 7.57 -7.28
N PRO A 23 -27.14 8.89 -7.26
CA PRO A 23 -26.23 9.53 -8.21
C PRO A 23 -24.76 9.13 -8.03
N TYR A 24 -24.40 8.60 -6.86
CA TYR A 24 -23.04 8.13 -6.55
C TYR A 24 -22.89 6.62 -6.78
N GLY A 25 -23.99 5.95 -7.14
CA GLY A 25 -24.07 4.51 -7.26
C GLY A 25 -23.89 3.82 -5.90
N ARG A 26 -23.76 2.50 -5.97
CA ARG A 26 -23.60 1.71 -4.76
C ARG A 26 -22.42 2.18 -3.90
N TRP A 27 -22.56 1.91 -2.61
CA TRP A 27 -21.51 2.20 -1.64
C TRP A 27 -20.20 1.44 -1.92
N VAL A 28 -19.10 2.18 -1.82
CA VAL A 28 -17.71 1.71 -1.72
C VAL A 28 -16.90 2.71 -0.91
N VAL A 29 -15.75 2.31 -0.36
CA VAL A 29 -14.95 3.21 0.51
C VAL A 29 -14.53 4.50 -0.20
N SER A 30 -14.32 4.42 -1.52
CA SER A 30 -13.86 5.52 -2.35
C SER A 30 -14.97 6.53 -2.68
N ILE A 31 -16.22 6.24 -2.30
CA ILE A 31 -17.38 7.06 -2.65
C ILE A 31 -17.15 8.53 -2.29
N CYS A 32 -17.46 9.41 -3.22
CA CYS A 32 -17.05 10.80 -3.18
C CYS A 32 -18.13 11.73 -3.72
N SER A 33 -18.62 12.63 -2.86
CA SER A 33 -19.50 13.74 -3.23
C SER A 33 -18.77 15.06 -3.49
N ALA A 34 -17.45 15.08 -3.29
CA ALA A 34 -16.58 16.23 -3.48
C ALA A 34 -15.68 16.04 -4.72
N HIS A 35 -14.37 16.26 -4.60
CA HIS A 35 -13.42 16.08 -5.68
C HIS A 35 -12.77 14.68 -5.63
N CYS A 36 -12.96 13.91 -6.69
CA CYS A 36 -12.35 12.59 -6.83
C CYS A 36 -10.95 12.68 -7.46
N ASP A 37 -9.91 12.23 -6.73
CA ASP A 37 -8.63 11.89 -7.33
C ASP A 37 -8.72 10.49 -7.96
N ALA A 38 -8.95 10.47 -9.27
CA ALA A 38 -9.04 9.27 -10.09
C ALA A 38 -7.73 8.45 -10.14
N THR A 39 -6.60 9.00 -9.70
CA THR A 39 -5.33 8.25 -9.68
C THR A 39 -5.21 7.29 -8.50
N ARG A 40 -6.03 7.49 -7.46
CA ARG A 40 -6.04 6.65 -6.24
C ARG A 40 -7.45 6.27 -5.77
N ALA A 41 -8.49 6.73 -6.47
CA ALA A 41 -9.89 6.64 -6.05
C ALA A 41 -10.12 7.20 -4.64
N MET A 42 -9.60 8.41 -4.39
CA MET A 42 -9.69 9.06 -3.08
C MET A 42 -10.46 10.38 -3.18
N CYS A 43 -11.21 10.72 -2.14
CA CYS A 43 -12.05 11.91 -2.12
C CYS A 43 -11.38 13.06 -1.36
N PHE A 44 -11.41 14.25 -1.94
CA PHE A 44 -10.79 15.46 -1.42
C PHE A 44 -11.72 16.66 -1.55
N CYS A 45 -11.41 17.73 -0.82
CA CYS A 45 -12.18 18.97 -0.86
C CYS A 45 -12.17 19.66 -2.23
N GLY A 46 -11.10 19.52 -3.00
CA GLY A 46 -11.02 20.03 -4.37
C GLY A 46 -10.73 21.53 -4.48
N GLU A 47 -10.49 21.94 -5.73
CA GLU A 47 -10.15 23.33 -6.07
C GLU A 47 -11.23 24.33 -5.64
N GLY A 48 -10.80 25.55 -5.29
CA GLY A 48 -11.70 26.62 -4.82
C GLY A 48 -12.01 26.58 -3.32
N THR A 49 -11.63 25.50 -2.62
CA THR A 49 -11.66 25.46 -1.14
C THR A 49 -10.36 26.01 -0.53
N LYS A 50 -10.39 26.36 0.76
CA LYS A 50 -9.22 26.81 1.53
C LYS A 50 -8.16 25.70 1.64
N TYR A 51 -8.59 24.44 1.65
CA TYR A 51 -7.71 23.27 1.75
C TYR A 51 -8.05 22.21 0.69
N PRO A 52 -7.66 22.39 -0.59
CA PRO A 52 -8.09 21.52 -1.69
C PRO A 52 -7.72 20.04 -1.52
N ASN A 53 -6.57 19.76 -0.94
CA ASN A 53 -6.07 18.41 -0.72
C ASN A 53 -6.50 17.82 0.64
N ARG A 54 -7.41 18.47 1.37
CA ARG A 54 -7.95 17.90 2.61
C ARG A 54 -8.85 16.70 2.27
N PRO A 55 -8.60 15.51 2.86
CA PRO A 55 -9.42 14.33 2.65
C PRO A 55 -10.88 14.54 3.02
N VAL A 56 -11.79 13.97 2.23
CA VAL A 56 -13.22 13.88 2.49
C VAL A 56 -13.58 12.38 2.48
N ALA A 57 -12.95 11.63 3.38
CA ALA A 57 -13.05 10.18 3.40
C ALA A 57 -14.47 9.70 3.78
N GLU A 58 -14.94 8.64 3.10
CA GLU A 58 -16.22 7.97 3.35
C GLU A 58 -17.41 8.95 3.51
N GLY A 59 -18.04 8.94 4.68
CA GLY A 59 -19.25 9.68 4.99
C GLY A 59 -19.03 11.17 5.20
N CYS A 60 -17.80 11.67 5.22
CA CYS A 60 -17.53 13.09 5.50
C CYS A 60 -18.23 14.03 4.50
N GLY A 61 -18.38 13.59 3.24
CA GLY A 61 -19.05 14.34 2.18
C GLY A 61 -20.56 14.19 2.13
N PHE A 62 -21.16 13.43 3.05
CA PHE A 62 -22.55 13.00 2.98
C PHE A 62 -23.29 13.35 4.28
N PRO A 63 -24.55 13.79 4.21
CA PRO A 63 -25.29 14.17 5.39
C PRO A 63 -25.73 12.91 6.17
N PRO A 64 -26.05 13.02 7.47
CA PRO A 64 -26.62 11.90 8.22
C PRO A 64 -28.00 11.52 7.65
N SER A 65 -28.31 10.23 7.64
CA SER A 65 -29.58 9.69 7.16
C SER A 65 -30.77 10.06 8.06
N GLU A 66 -30.54 10.18 9.38
CA GLU A 66 -31.56 10.55 10.35
C GLU A 66 -31.05 11.62 11.36
N PRO A 67 -31.85 12.64 11.70
CA PRO A 67 -31.50 13.59 12.75
C PRO A 67 -31.47 12.90 14.14
N GLY A 68 -30.28 12.77 14.74
CA GLY A 68 -30.11 12.28 16.11
C GLY A 68 -30.07 10.76 16.30
N GLY A 69 -30.04 9.97 15.22
CA GLY A 69 -29.81 8.52 15.23
C GLY A 69 -28.34 8.12 15.10
N PRO A 70 -28.00 6.82 15.13
CA PRO A 70 -26.65 6.34 14.81
C PRO A 70 -26.25 6.81 13.41
N SER A 71 -25.10 7.48 13.31
CA SER A 71 -24.56 8.24 12.17
C SER A 71 -24.30 7.40 10.90
N LEU A 72 -25.33 6.85 10.27
CA LEU A 72 -25.25 6.34 8.90
C LEU A 72 -25.37 7.52 7.94
N ALA A 73 -24.46 7.62 6.97
CA ALA A 73 -24.50 8.64 5.94
C ALA A 73 -25.59 8.32 4.90
N ASP A 74 -26.31 9.35 4.43
CA ASP A 74 -27.16 9.28 3.25
C ASP A 74 -26.29 9.43 2.00
N TRP A 75 -25.83 8.29 1.48
CA TRP A 75 -24.97 8.20 0.31
C TRP A 75 -25.60 8.74 -0.99
N THR A 76 -26.90 9.03 -1.00
CA THR A 76 -27.60 9.53 -2.19
C THR A 76 -27.50 11.05 -2.34
N LYS A 77 -27.02 11.77 -1.31
CA LYS A 77 -26.99 13.24 -1.28
C LYS A 77 -25.62 13.80 -0.94
N ALA A 78 -25.17 14.79 -1.71
CA ALA A 78 -24.01 15.59 -1.29
C ALA A 78 -24.36 16.46 -0.09
N ASP A 79 -23.47 16.50 0.90
CA ASP A 79 -23.50 17.51 1.94
C ASP A 79 -22.75 18.76 1.48
N VAL A 80 -23.50 19.79 1.08
CA VAL A 80 -22.93 21.08 0.65
C VAL A 80 -22.30 21.87 1.81
N ASP A 81 -22.63 21.54 3.05
CA ASP A 81 -22.14 22.27 4.22
C ASP A 81 -20.68 21.97 4.51
N ILE A 82 -20.11 20.89 3.97
CA ILE A 82 -18.68 20.61 4.08
C ILE A 82 -17.85 21.78 3.53
N PHE A 83 -18.39 22.54 2.57
CA PHE A 83 -17.75 23.69 1.94
C PHE A 83 -18.12 25.04 2.56
N THR A 84 -18.89 25.07 3.66
CA THR A 84 -19.29 26.35 4.28
C THR A 84 -18.06 27.16 4.73
N THR A 85 -18.08 28.47 4.48
CA THR A 85 -17.14 29.44 5.06
C THR A 85 -17.70 30.11 6.32
N ASN A 86 -18.97 29.84 6.65
CA ASN A 86 -19.62 30.36 7.85
C ASN A 86 -19.21 29.52 9.07
N GLY A 87 -18.45 30.12 9.98
CA GLY A 87 -17.96 29.46 11.20
C GLY A 87 -19.03 29.00 12.19
N SER A 88 -20.27 29.49 12.06
CA SER A 88 -21.41 29.01 12.86
C SER A 88 -22.03 27.72 12.32
N ARG A 89 -21.73 27.33 11.08
CA ARG A 89 -22.18 26.07 10.47
C ARG A 89 -21.07 25.02 10.58
N ARG A 90 -21.45 23.75 10.71
CA ARG A 90 -20.49 22.64 10.75
C ARG A 90 -19.93 22.39 9.36
N GLY A 91 -18.72 22.88 9.11
CA GLY A 91 -17.98 22.66 7.86
C GLY A 91 -16.86 21.63 7.97
N TRP A 92 -16.12 21.45 6.87
CA TRP A 92 -14.89 20.66 6.86
C TRP A 92 -13.81 21.26 5.96
N CYS A 93 -14.10 21.44 4.67
CA CYS A 93 -13.11 21.82 3.65
C CYS A 93 -12.55 23.23 3.81
N ASN A 94 -13.33 24.15 4.37
CA ASN A 94 -12.92 25.53 4.60
C ASN A 94 -12.60 25.84 6.06
N VAL A 95 -12.74 24.87 6.96
CA VAL A 95 -12.46 25.02 8.38
C VAL A 95 -10.97 25.24 8.60
N ASP A 96 -10.62 26.31 9.30
CA ASP A 96 -9.25 26.56 9.72
C ASP A 96 -8.90 25.69 10.94
N PRO A 97 -7.85 24.84 10.89
CA PRO A 97 -7.49 23.99 12.02
C PRO A 97 -7.21 24.79 13.29
N LYS A 98 -6.55 25.96 13.19
CA LYS A 98 -6.22 26.78 14.37
C LYS A 98 -7.48 27.35 15.00
N GLU A 99 -8.41 27.85 14.20
CA GLU A 99 -9.70 28.35 14.72
C GLU A 99 -10.53 27.24 15.35
N ALA A 100 -10.50 26.03 14.78
CA ALA A 100 -11.17 24.87 15.34
C ALA A 100 -10.55 24.45 16.68
N TYR A 101 -9.22 24.43 16.79
CA TYR A 101 -8.51 24.14 18.05
C TYR A 101 -8.75 25.21 19.13
N ASP A 102 -8.91 26.47 18.73
CA ASP A 102 -9.29 27.57 19.61
C ASP A 102 -10.80 27.57 19.98
N GLY A 103 -11.60 26.63 19.45
CA GLY A 103 -13.04 26.55 19.69
C GLY A 103 -13.87 27.67 19.07
N LYS A 104 -13.35 28.34 18.03
CA LYS A 104 -13.97 29.53 17.39
C LYS A 104 -14.93 29.19 16.26
N VAL A 105 -14.86 27.97 15.73
CA VAL A 105 -15.67 27.51 14.60
C VAL A 105 -16.26 26.14 14.87
N HIS A 106 -17.42 25.87 14.28
CA HIS A 106 -17.99 24.54 14.25
C HIS A 106 -17.49 23.75 13.05
N PHE A 107 -17.25 22.46 13.26
CA PHE A 107 -16.84 21.55 12.21
C PHE A 107 -17.58 20.22 12.32
N LYS A 108 -17.46 19.41 11.28
CA LYS A 108 -18.02 18.06 11.21
C LYS A 108 -17.12 17.09 11.96
N GLU A 109 -17.67 16.49 13.01
CA GLU A 109 -16.97 15.59 13.93
C GLU A 109 -16.82 14.18 13.35
N GLU A 110 -17.73 13.83 12.45
CA GLU A 110 -17.72 12.61 11.65
C GLU A 110 -16.61 12.61 10.58
N CYS A 111 -16.08 13.79 10.25
CA CYS A 111 -14.93 13.93 9.39
C CYS A 111 -13.63 13.85 10.21
N ASP A 112 -12.69 13.04 9.76
CA ASP A 112 -11.42 12.81 10.43
C ASP A 112 -10.30 12.48 9.44
N CYS A 113 -9.07 12.38 9.96
CA CYS A 113 -7.89 12.16 9.15
C CYS A 113 -7.54 10.68 8.99
N LYS A 114 -8.21 10.01 8.05
CA LYS A 114 -8.07 8.56 7.80
C LYS A 114 -6.97 8.19 6.81
N TYR A 115 -6.74 9.03 5.81
CA TYR A 115 -5.79 8.76 4.74
C TYR A 115 -4.34 8.75 5.25
N ASP A 116 -3.53 7.85 4.72
CA ASP A 116 -2.11 7.75 5.05
C ASP A 116 -1.30 8.95 4.50
N GLY A 117 -0.13 9.21 5.09
CA GLY A 117 0.70 10.38 4.79
C GLY A 117 0.18 11.69 5.38
N LEU A 118 -0.89 11.65 6.17
CA LEU A 118 -1.49 12.82 6.81
C LEU A 118 -1.77 12.58 8.30
N TRP A 119 -1.56 13.64 9.08
CA TRP A 119 -1.76 13.70 10.53
C TRP A 119 -2.47 14.99 10.93
N GLY A 120 -2.89 15.04 12.19
CA GLY A 120 -3.73 16.12 12.73
C GLY A 120 -5.21 15.79 12.57
N ARG A 121 -6.07 16.55 13.28
CA ARG A 121 -7.51 16.31 13.22
C ARG A 121 -8.07 16.61 11.83
N PHE A 122 -7.51 17.58 11.13
CA PHE A 122 -7.97 18.08 9.83
C PHE A 122 -7.02 17.71 8.68
N CYS A 123 -6.16 16.71 8.88
CA CYS A 123 -5.10 16.32 7.95
C CYS A 123 -4.17 17.47 7.55
N GLU A 124 -3.91 18.40 8.46
CA GLU A 124 -3.13 19.59 8.18
C GLU A 124 -1.61 19.37 8.29
N VAL A 125 -1.18 18.22 8.82
CA VAL A 125 0.23 17.89 8.98
C VAL A 125 0.62 16.77 8.02
N PRO A 126 1.46 17.02 7.01
CA PRO A 126 1.99 15.95 6.17
C PRO A 126 2.96 15.09 7.00
N VAL A 127 2.82 13.78 6.88
CA VAL A 127 3.71 12.78 7.48
C VAL A 127 4.15 11.78 6.42
N GLN A 128 5.12 10.94 6.76
CA GLN A 128 5.56 9.89 5.85
C GLN A 128 4.44 8.87 5.63
N SER A 129 4.17 8.52 4.37
CA SER A 129 3.33 7.38 4.02
C SER A 129 4.06 6.06 4.25
N VAL A 130 3.30 5.00 4.51
CA VAL A 130 3.82 3.66 4.74
C VAL A 130 3.85 2.90 3.42
N CYS A 131 5.03 2.41 3.05
CA CYS A 131 5.18 1.39 2.03
C CYS A 131 6.02 0.21 2.57
N ILE A 132 5.92 -0.96 1.92
CA ILE A 132 6.73 -2.13 2.29
C ILE A 132 8.20 -1.73 2.31
N ASN A 133 8.86 -1.93 3.45
CA ASN A 133 10.27 -1.59 3.70
C ASN A 133 10.67 -0.17 3.29
N GLN A 134 9.71 0.75 3.19
CA GLN A 134 9.91 2.11 2.68
C GLN A 134 10.66 2.14 1.35
N CYS A 135 10.27 1.22 0.45
CA CYS A 135 10.85 1.06 -0.88
C CYS A 135 12.36 0.81 -0.87
N ALA A 136 12.88 0.28 0.24
CA ALA A 136 14.30 -0.01 0.45
C ALA A 136 15.24 1.18 0.18
N GLY A 137 14.71 2.42 0.14
CA GLY A 137 15.45 3.62 -0.27
C GLY A 137 15.73 3.76 -1.77
N HIS A 138 15.10 2.93 -2.62
CA HIS A 138 15.30 2.87 -4.07
C HIS A 138 14.00 3.10 -4.86
N GLY A 139 13.14 3.96 -4.34
CA GLY A 139 11.90 4.34 -4.99
C GLY A 139 11.10 5.36 -4.20
N TYR A 140 10.00 5.81 -4.82
CA TYR A 140 9.06 6.74 -4.23
C TYR A 140 7.84 6.00 -3.67
N CYS A 141 7.51 6.25 -2.40
CA CYS A 141 6.33 5.67 -1.76
C CYS A 141 5.06 6.44 -2.16
N ARG A 142 4.09 5.72 -2.73
CA ARG A 142 2.77 6.22 -3.16
C ARG A 142 1.64 5.62 -2.34
N GLY A 143 1.72 5.69 -1.00
CA GLY A 143 0.65 5.23 -0.10
C GLY A 143 0.37 3.73 -0.23
N GLY A 144 1.29 2.91 0.27
CA GLY A 144 1.26 1.44 0.19
C GLY A 144 2.00 0.84 -1.01
N PHE A 145 2.21 1.61 -2.08
CA PHE A 145 2.89 1.16 -3.31
C PHE A 145 4.26 1.81 -3.52
N CYS A 146 5.27 1.02 -3.90
CA CYS A 146 6.60 1.51 -4.22
C CYS A 146 6.79 1.70 -5.73
N GLN A 147 6.97 2.95 -6.15
CA GLN A 147 7.41 3.28 -7.50
C GLN A 147 8.95 3.26 -7.56
N CYS A 148 9.51 2.15 -8.02
CA CYS A 148 10.96 1.95 -8.01
C CYS A 148 11.72 2.88 -8.96
N ASP A 149 12.91 3.27 -8.53
CA ASP A 149 13.87 3.99 -9.36
C ASP A 149 14.39 3.09 -10.48
N LYS A 150 14.87 3.72 -11.56
CA LYS A 150 15.45 3.00 -12.69
C LYS A 150 16.58 2.09 -12.20
N GLY A 151 16.46 0.80 -12.51
CA GLY A 151 17.42 -0.22 -12.13
C GLY A 151 16.98 -1.08 -10.95
N TRP A 152 15.93 -0.70 -10.23
CA TRP A 152 15.42 -1.43 -9.06
C TRP A 152 14.04 -2.01 -9.33
N TYR A 153 13.73 -3.15 -8.70
CA TYR A 153 12.47 -3.88 -8.88
C TYR A 153 12.07 -4.68 -7.63
N GLY A 154 10.92 -5.34 -7.73
CA GLY A 154 10.25 -6.03 -6.63
C GLY A 154 9.30 -5.10 -5.87
N THR A 155 8.43 -5.69 -5.05
CA THR A 155 7.36 -4.96 -4.32
C THR A 155 7.88 -3.81 -3.43
N ASP A 156 9.13 -3.92 -2.95
CA ASP A 156 9.78 -2.95 -2.07
C ASP A 156 11.05 -2.35 -2.68
N CYS A 157 11.26 -2.50 -3.99
CA CYS A 157 12.43 -1.99 -4.71
C CYS A 157 13.79 -2.48 -4.17
N SER A 158 13.81 -3.59 -3.43
CA SER A 158 15.05 -4.14 -2.86
C SER A 158 15.90 -4.92 -3.86
N ILE A 159 15.38 -5.21 -5.05
CA ILE A 159 16.04 -6.09 -6.01
C ILE A 159 16.75 -5.26 -7.09
N PRO A 160 18.09 -5.33 -7.21
CA PRO A 160 18.84 -4.61 -8.22
C PRO A 160 18.85 -5.36 -9.56
N SER A 161 18.79 -4.60 -10.65
CA SER A 161 18.99 -5.10 -12.01
C SER A 161 20.44 -4.87 -12.47
N VAL A 162 20.73 -5.30 -13.70
CA VAL A 162 22.03 -5.05 -14.36
C VAL A 162 22.37 -3.56 -14.52
N LEU A 163 21.39 -2.66 -14.37
CA LEU A 163 21.59 -1.22 -14.46
C LEU A 163 22.01 -0.59 -13.13
N SER A 164 21.90 -1.31 -12.01
CA SER A 164 22.24 -0.81 -10.68
C SER A 164 23.72 -1.03 -10.36
N SER A 165 24.33 -0.10 -9.65
CA SER A 165 25.73 -0.23 -9.21
C SER A 165 25.89 -1.38 -8.22
N VAL A 166 26.81 -2.32 -8.48
CA VAL A 166 27.12 -3.44 -7.56
C VAL A 166 27.51 -2.96 -6.15
N ALA A 167 28.05 -1.74 -6.04
CA ALA A 167 28.39 -1.12 -4.76
C ALA A 167 27.14 -0.80 -3.90
N GLU A 168 25.99 -0.60 -4.53
CA GLU A 168 24.71 -0.28 -3.88
C GLU A 168 23.91 -1.54 -3.53
N TRP A 169 24.28 -2.70 -4.09
CA TRP A 169 23.52 -3.94 -3.87
C TRP A 169 23.49 -4.31 -2.38
N PRO A 170 22.39 -4.90 -1.88
CA PRO A 170 22.34 -5.47 -0.54
C PRO A 170 23.48 -6.47 -0.31
N LYS A 171 24.11 -6.45 0.88
CA LYS A 171 25.29 -7.29 1.18
C LYS A 171 25.06 -8.79 0.91
N TRP A 172 23.83 -9.28 1.08
CA TRP A 172 23.44 -10.66 0.86
C TRP A 172 23.26 -11.02 -0.63
N LEU A 173 23.11 -10.03 -1.52
CA LEU A 173 23.06 -10.18 -2.98
C LEU A 173 24.40 -9.94 -3.67
N ARG A 174 25.36 -9.28 -3.00
CA ARG A 174 26.66 -9.02 -3.59
C ARG A 174 27.35 -10.33 -3.98
N PRO A 175 28.06 -10.37 -5.12
CA PRO A 175 28.91 -11.50 -5.47
C PRO A 175 29.85 -11.84 -4.33
N ALA A 176 30.22 -13.13 -4.23
CA ALA A 176 31.01 -13.63 -3.12
C ALA A 176 32.29 -12.82 -2.99
N GLN A 177 32.67 -12.47 -1.77
CA GLN A 177 34.07 -12.11 -1.54
C GLN A 177 34.92 -13.33 -1.85
N ILE A 178 35.70 -13.26 -2.93
CA ILE A 178 36.69 -14.27 -3.27
C ILE A 178 37.72 -14.26 -2.14
N LYS A 179 37.65 -15.24 -1.24
CA LYS A 179 38.77 -15.52 -0.34
C LYS A 179 39.85 -16.18 -1.17
N ILE A 180 40.83 -15.40 -1.60
CA ILE A 180 42.06 -15.94 -2.18
C ILE A 180 42.77 -16.64 -0.99
N PRO A 181 42.95 -17.96 -1.00
CA PRO A 181 43.80 -18.58 0.01
C PRO A 181 45.21 -18.01 -0.14
N ASP A 182 45.86 -17.66 0.97
CA ASP A 182 47.29 -17.32 0.99
C ASP A 182 48.09 -18.54 0.53
N SER A 183 48.25 -18.71 -0.79
CA SER A 183 49.19 -19.67 -1.35
C SER A 183 50.49 -18.93 -1.64
N ASP A 184 51.29 -18.81 -0.59
CA ASP A 184 52.72 -18.67 -0.76
C ASP A 184 53.18 -19.88 -1.60
N LYS A 185 53.49 -19.63 -2.88
CA LYS A 185 53.97 -20.56 -3.93
C LYS A 185 52.89 -21.31 -4.73
N GLN A 186 52.30 -20.65 -5.73
CA GLN A 186 52.00 -21.31 -7.00
C GLN A 186 51.95 -20.30 -8.18
N THR A 187 53.05 -20.23 -8.92
CA THR A 187 53.10 -19.64 -10.26
C THR A 187 52.42 -20.59 -11.25
N GLY A 188 51.12 -20.46 -11.42
CA GLY A 188 50.33 -21.20 -12.40
C GLY A 188 49.04 -20.44 -12.70
N LYS A 189 48.64 -20.42 -13.98
CA LYS A 189 47.42 -19.77 -14.46
C LYS A 189 46.22 -20.24 -13.62
N ILE A 190 45.57 -19.31 -12.91
CA ILE A 190 44.40 -19.62 -12.07
C ILE A 190 43.18 -19.72 -12.98
N ASP A 191 43.07 -20.84 -13.70
CA ASP A 191 41.87 -21.18 -14.45
C ASP A 191 40.90 -21.88 -13.48
N ASN A 192 39.74 -21.24 -13.24
CA ASN A 192 38.63 -21.65 -12.36
C ASN A 192 38.77 -21.37 -10.85
N LEU A 193 38.68 -20.07 -10.50
CA LEU A 193 38.35 -19.64 -9.14
C LEU A 193 36.83 -19.76 -8.92
N THR A 194 36.38 -20.81 -8.23
CA THR A 194 34.98 -20.97 -7.83
C THR A 194 34.66 -20.04 -6.67
N ALA A 195 34.08 -18.88 -6.96
CA ALA A 195 33.68 -17.92 -5.94
C ALA A 195 32.39 -18.39 -5.24
N VAL A 196 32.52 -18.97 -4.04
CA VAL A 196 31.37 -19.43 -3.24
C VAL A 196 30.89 -18.29 -2.33
N VAL A 197 29.69 -17.77 -2.59
CA VAL A 197 29.04 -16.82 -1.66
C VAL A 197 28.62 -17.61 -0.43
N ALA A 198 29.20 -17.29 0.74
CA ALA A 198 28.69 -17.84 2.00
C ALA A 198 27.33 -17.21 2.32
N LYS A 199 26.24 -17.89 1.97
CA LYS A 199 24.88 -17.44 2.27
C LYS A 199 24.39 -17.98 3.62
N LYS A 200 23.59 -17.20 4.34
CA LYS A 200 23.08 -17.57 5.65
C LYS A 200 21.88 -18.51 5.50
N ARG A 201 22.06 -19.78 5.85
CA ARG A 201 20.99 -20.81 5.83
C ARG A 201 20.03 -20.64 7.03
N PRO A 202 18.74 -21.00 6.91
CA PRO A 202 18.10 -21.49 5.69
C PRO A 202 17.91 -20.38 4.65
N LEU A 203 17.83 -20.75 3.38
CA LEU A 203 17.53 -19.85 2.27
C LEU A 203 16.04 -19.84 1.99
N ILE A 204 15.47 -18.64 1.88
CA ILE A 204 14.03 -18.43 1.69
C ILE A 204 13.82 -17.73 0.36
N TYR A 205 13.15 -18.40 -0.57
CA TYR A 205 12.68 -17.77 -1.81
C TYR A 205 11.32 -17.13 -1.57
N VAL A 206 11.24 -15.83 -1.79
CA VAL A 206 9.99 -15.07 -1.71
C VAL A 206 9.46 -14.88 -3.13
N TYR A 207 8.26 -15.40 -3.41
CA TYR A 207 7.65 -15.26 -4.73
C TYR A 207 7.35 -13.80 -5.05
N ASP A 208 7.78 -13.37 -6.23
CA ASP A 208 7.34 -12.13 -6.85
C ASP A 208 6.06 -12.44 -7.65
N LEU A 209 4.91 -12.27 -6.99
CA LEU A 209 3.60 -12.50 -7.60
C LEU A 209 3.20 -11.32 -8.49
N LEU A 210 2.24 -11.55 -9.39
CA LEU A 210 1.63 -10.47 -10.16
C LEU A 210 1.03 -9.41 -9.22
N PRO A 211 1.00 -8.12 -9.64
CA PRO A 211 0.50 -7.02 -8.80
C PRO A 211 -0.90 -7.24 -8.21
N GLU A 212 -1.76 -7.96 -8.92
CA GLU A 212 -3.12 -8.31 -8.49
C GLU A 212 -3.18 -9.09 -7.18
N PHE A 213 -2.12 -9.81 -6.80
CA PHE A 213 -2.10 -10.61 -5.56
C PHE A 213 -1.63 -9.83 -4.34
N ASN A 214 -0.91 -8.71 -4.51
CA ASN A 214 -0.31 -7.99 -3.39
C ASN A 214 -0.31 -6.47 -3.57
N SER A 215 0.29 -5.96 -4.63
CA SER A 215 0.61 -4.55 -4.77
C SER A 215 -0.66 -3.70 -4.97
N LEU A 216 -1.64 -4.21 -5.72
CA LEU A 216 -2.93 -3.54 -5.91
C LEU A 216 -3.81 -3.54 -4.65
N LEU A 217 -3.63 -4.52 -3.76
CA LEU A 217 -4.29 -4.50 -2.45
C LEU A 217 -3.75 -3.38 -1.56
N LEU A 218 -2.46 -3.04 -1.70
CA LEU A 218 -1.78 -2.06 -0.87
C LEU A 218 -1.89 -0.64 -1.42
N GLU A 219 -1.85 -0.47 -2.75
CA GLU A 219 -2.02 0.81 -3.44
C GLU A 219 -3.39 1.44 -3.12
N GLY A 220 -3.41 2.74 -2.83
CA GLY A 220 -4.64 3.46 -2.57
C GLY A 220 -5.26 3.10 -1.21
N CYS A 221 -4.45 3.02 -0.17
CA CYS A 221 -4.93 2.76 1.19
C CYS A 221 -5.76 3.92 1.76
N HIS A 222 -7.08 3.74 1.85
CA HIS A 222 -8.01 4.72 2.46
C HIS A 222 -7.87 4.78 3.98
N PHE A 223 -7.50 3.69 4.63
CA PHE A 223 -7.34 3.64 6.09
C PHE A 223 -5.91 3.38 6.51
N LYS A 224 -5.23 4.40 7.03
CA LYS A 224 -3.81 4.33 7.41
C LYS A 224 -3.46 3.30 8.49
N LEU A 225 -4.43 2.70 9.15
CA LEU A 225 -4.23 1.70 10.22
C LEU A 225 -4.42 0.25 9.74
N GLU A 226 -4.88 0.04 8.51
CA GLU A 226 -5.17 -1.29 7.99
C GLU A 226 -4.01 -1.86 7.19
N CYS A 227 -3.73 -3.16 7.37
CA CYS A 227 -2.65 -3.85 6.67
C CYS A 227 -1.29 -3.13 6.81
N VAL A 228 -0.99 -2.61 8.00
CA VAL A 228 0.30 -1.99 8.33
C VAL A 228 0.78 -2.44 9.70
N ASN A 229 2.09 -2.56 9.87
CA ASN A 229 2.74 -2.81 11.17
C ASN A 229 3.19 -1.52 11.87
N ARG A 230 3.26 -0.40 11.13
CA ARG A 230 3.67 0.91 11.65
C ARG A 230 3.04 2.05 10.85
N ILE A 231 2.99 3.22 11.47
CA ILE A 231 2.73 4.52 10.82
C ILE A 231 3.73 5.55 11.36
N TYR A 232 3.70 6.77 10.80
CA TYR A 232 4.57 7.87 11.23
C TYR A 232 3.74 9.02 11.78
N ASP A 233 4.18 9.58 12.90
CA ASP A 233 3.53 10.75 13.51
C ASP A 233 4.13 12.08 13.04
N HIS A 234 3.51 13.17 13.46
CA HIS A 234 3.97 14.54 13.18
C HIS A 234 5.38 14.89 13.70
N ARG A 235 5.97 14.07 14.57
CA ARG A 235 7.34 14.23 15.10
C ARG A 235 8.33 13.33 14.36
N ASN A 236 7.90 12.71 13.26
CA ASN A 236 8.66 11.74 12.50
C ASN A 236 9.05 10.50 13.33
N GLU A 237 8.25 10.19 14.36
CA GLU A 237 8.40 8.99 15.17
C GLU A 237 7.60 7.84 14.55
N THR A 238 8.17 6.64 14.61
CA THR A 238 7.48 5.41 14.24
C THR A 238 6.50 5.01 15.34
N ILE A 239 5.22 4.90 15.00
CA ILE A 239 4.19 4.30 15.85
C ILE A 239 3.96 2.87 15.37
N TRP A 240 4.22 1.89 16.23
CA TRP A 240 3.92 0.49 15.98
C TRP A 240 2.45 0.19 16.22
N THR A 241 1.83 -0.55 15.30
CA THR A 241 0.42 -0.92 15.41
C THR A 241 0.28 -2.21 16.22
N ASN A 242 -0.82 -2.29 17.00
CA ASN A 242 -1.19 -3.52 17.71
C ASN A 242 -2.23 -4.34 16.92
N HIS A 243 -2.49 -4.00 15.66
CA HIS A 243 -3.45 -4.70 14.81
C HIS A 243 -2.85 -6.04 14.37
N LEU A 244 -3.48 -7.15 14.78
CA LEU A 244 -3.02 -8.50 14.47
C LEU A 244 -2.85 -8.75 12.95
N TYR A 245 -3.74 -8.17 12.13
CA TYR A 245 -3.66 -8.26 10.68
C TYR A 245 -2.43 -7.55 10.09
N GLY A 246 -1.78 -6.66 10.83
CA GLY A 246 -0.48 -6.08 10.47
C GLY A 246 0.71 -7.04 10.64
N ALA A 247 0.54 -8.15 11.36
CA ALA A 247 1.62 -9.12 11.60
C ALA A 247 2.11 -9.78 10.29
N GLN A 248 1.21 -10.02 9.34
CA GLN A 248 1.60 -10.52 8.02
C GLN A 248 2.54 -9.56 7.30
N MET A 249 2.26 -8.25 7.38
CA MET A 249 3.10 -7.22 6.78
C MET A 249 4.46 -7.14 7.46
N ALA A 250 4.50 -7.26 8.80
CA ALA A 250 5.77 -7.33 9.53
C ALA A 250 6.61 -8.55 9.11
N LEU A 251 5.99 -9.73 8.97
CA LEU A 251 6.67 -10.93 8.49
C LEU A 251 7.16 -10.75 7.05
N TYR A 252 6.31 -10.21 6.17
CA TYR A 252 6.64 -10.01 4.76
C TYR A 252 7.83 -9.06 4.59
N GLU A 253 7.78 -7.89 5.23
CA GLU A 253 8.88 -6.93 5.26
C GLU A 253 10.18 -7.55 5.79
N SER A 254 10.08 -8.30 6.89
CA SER A 254 11.23 -8.98 7.51
C SER A 254 11.87 -10.00 6.58
N LEU A 255 11.06 -10.78 5.85
CA LEU A 255 11.56 -11.75 4.87
C LEU A 255 12.21 -11.06 3.67
N LEU A 256 11.61 -9.98 3.16
CA LEU A 256 12.14 -9.20 2.04
C LEU A 256 13.51 -8.58 2.37
N ALA A 257 13.70 -8.11 3.61
CA ALA A 257 14.94 -7.50 4.10
C ALA A 257 15.94 -8.51 4.68
N SER A 258 15.60 -9.80 4.74
CA SER A 258 16.38 -10.81 5.44
C SER A 258 17.65 -11.22 4.68
N PRO A 259 18.80 -11.43 5.36
CA PRO A 259 19.98 -12.06 4.76
C PRO A 259 19.77 -13.55 4.42
N HIS A 260 18.63 -14.13 4.82
CA HIS A 260 18.20 -15.47 4.43
C HIS A 260 17.48 -15.48 3.08
N ARG A 261 17.07 -14.32 2.54
CA ARG A 261 16.36 -14.25 1.26
C ARG A 261 17.27 -14.68 0.12
N THR A 262 16.71 -15.40 -0.84
CA THR A 262 17.34 -15.68 -2.13
C THR A 262 16.42 -15.33 -3.29
N LEU A 263 17.04 -14.95 -4.42
CA LEU A 263 16.37 -14.75 -5.71
C LEU A 263 16.48 -15.98 -6.62
N ASN A 264 17.18 -17.03 -6.17
CA ASN A 264 17.28 -18.29 -6.90
C ASN A 264 16.48 -19.37 -6.16
N GLY A 265 15.36 -19.79 -6.77
CA GLY A 265 14.50 -20.83 -6.21
C GLY A 265 15.17 -22.21 -6.15
N GLU A 266 16.19 -22.50 -6.97
CA GLU A 266 16.84 -23.82 -7.00
C GLU A 266 17.69 -24.12 -5.76
N GLU A 267 18.17 -23.09 -5.07
CA GLU A 267 18.98 -23.24 -3.86
C GLU A 267 18.17 -23.04 -2.56
N ALA A 268 16.89 -22.72 -2.68
CA ALA A 268 16.03 -22.37 -1.56
C ALA A 268 15.72 -23.60 -0.69
N ASP A 269 15.74 -23.39 0.63
CA ASP A 269 15.32 -24.39 1.62
C ASP A 269 13.81 -24.25 1.92
N TYR A 270 13.27 -23.03 1.82
CA TYR A 270 11.86 -22.72 2.01
C TYR A 270 11.35 -21.73 0.95
N PHE A 271 10.05 -21.78 0.71
CA PHE A 271 9.35 -20.88 -0.19
C PHE A 271 8.27 -20.12 0.57
N PHE A 272 8.16 -18.81 0.32
CA PHE A 272 7.13 -17.95 0.89
C PHE A 272 6.32 -17.28 -0.22
N VAL A 273 4.99 -17.41 -0.14
CA VAL A 273 4.04 -16.88 -1.12
C VAL A 273 3.24 -15.75 -0.46
N PRO A 274 3.47 -14.47 -0.83
CA PRO A 274 2.83 -13.32 -0.18
C PRO A 274 1.45 -13.02 -0.79
N VAL A 275 0.44 -13.85 -0.51
CA VAL A 275 -0.96 -13.66 -0.99
C VAL A 275 -1.71 -12.58 -0.18
N LEU A 276 -1.14 -12.11 0.93
CA LEU A 276 -1.69 -11.04 1.77
C LEU A 276 -3.11 -11.32 2.31
N ASP A 277 -3.41 -12.57 2.63
CA ASP A 277 -4.72 -13.04 3.09
C ASP A 277 -5.31 -12.25 4.27
N SER A 278 -4.50 -11.97 5.29
CA SER A 278 -4.93 -11.22 6.46
C SER A 278 -5.31 -9.78 6.08
N CYS A 279 -4.61 -9.20 5.10
CA CYS A 279 -4.94 -7.90 4.54
C CYS A 279 -6.22 -7.95 3.71
N ILE A 280 -6.41 -8.96 2.85
CA ILE A 280 -7.66 -9.12 2.08
C ILE A 280 -8.87 -9.17 3.04
N ILE A 281 -8.76 -9.92 4.14
CA ILE A 281 -9.81 -9.99 5.16
C ILE A 281 -10.10 -8.61 5.79
N THR A 282 -9.10 -7.77 5.98
CA THR A 282 -9.31 -6.43 6.58
C THR A 282 -9.78 -5.38 5.60
N ARG A 283 -9.32 -5.40 4.34
CA ARG A 283 -9.40 -4.23 3.47
C ARG A 283 -9.81 -4.49 2.01
N ALA A 284 -10.32 -5.69 1.68
CA ALA A 284 -10.71 -5.99 0.30
C ALA A 284 -11.77 -5.04 -0.28
N ASP A 285 -12.69 -4.54 0.55
CA ASP A 285 -13.70 -3.54 0.13
C ASP A 285 -13.14 -2.12 0.07
N ASP A 286 -11.94 -1.93 0.63
CA ASP A 286 -11.30 -0.63 0.79
C ASP A 286 -10.20 -0.38 -0.27
N ALA A 287 -9.79 -1.43 -0.98
CA ALA A 287 -8.87 -1.31 -2.10
C ALA A 287 -9.65 -1.06 -3.40
N PRO A 288 -9.38 0.03 -4.16
CA PRO A 288 -10.19 0.39 -5.32
C PRO A 288 -10.07 -0.59 -6.51
N TYR A 289 -9.07 -1.47 -6.46
CA TYR A 289 -8.82 -2.50 -7.47
C TYR A 289 -9.53 -3.83 -7.17
N ILE A 290 -10.13 -3.98 -5.98
CA ILE A 290 -10.71 -5.25 -5.52
C ILE A 290 -12.21 -5.05 -5.29
N SER A 291 -12.98 -6.06 -5.70
CA SER A 291 -14.44 -6.06 -5.57
C SER A 291 -14.89 -7.36 -4.91
N MET A 292 -15.69 -7.23 -3.86
CA MET A 292 -16.28 -8.34 -3.11
C MET A 292 -17.61 -8.85 -3.68
N GLN A 293 -18.10 -8.29 -4.79
CA GLN A 293 -19.42 -8.61 -5.34
C GLN A 293 -19.63 -10.10 -5.61
N ASP A 294 -18.69 -10.72 -6.33
CA ASP A 294 -18.77 -12.12 -6.74
C ASP A 294 -18.62 -13.08 -5.56
N HIS A 295 -18.26 -12.54 -4.39
CA HIS A 295 -18.09 -13.26 -3.14
C HIS A 295 -19.18 -12.97 -2.11
N SER A 296 -20.29 -12.31 -2.51
CA SER A 296 -21.41 -12.00 -1.61
C SER A 296 -20.98 -11.25 -0.33
N GLY A 297 -19.92 -10.43 -0.42
CA GLY A 297 -19.35 -9.71 0.73
C GLY A 297 -18.53 -10.58 1.71
N LEU A 298 -18.35 -11.87 1.44
CA LEU A 298 -17.61 -12.78 2.32
C LEU A 298 -16.11 -12.69 2.05
N ARG A 299 -15.40 -11.84 2.81
CA ARG A 299 -13.96 -11.59 2.62
C ARG A 299 -13.09 -12.86 2.70
N SER A 300 -13.48 -13.83 3.52
CA SER A 300 -12.83 -15.15 3.57
C SER A 300 -12.99 -15.94 2.27
N SER A 301 -14.12 -15.81 1.57
CA SER A 301 -14.34 -16.46 0.27
C SER A 301 -13.40 -15.87 -0.80
N LEU A 302 -13.29 -14.54 -0.87
CA LEU A 302 -12.33 -13.88 -1.77
C LEU A 302 -10.90 -14.31 -1.45
N THR A 303 -10.56 -14.35 -0.16
CA THR A 303 -9.23 -14.76 0.31
C THR A 303 -8.86 -16.16 -0.17
N LEU A 304 -9.78 -17.13 -0.09
CA LEU A 304 -9.56 -18.48 -0.58
C LEU A 304 -9.42 -18.53 -2.11
N GLU A 305 -10.13 -17.68 -2.85
CA GLU A 305 -9.96 -17.56 -4.29
C GLU A 305 -8.56 -17.03 -4.65
N PHE A 306 -8.06 -16.04 -3.92
CA PHE A 306 -6.70 -15.52 -4.10
C PHE A 306 -5.64 -16.60 -3.87
N TYR A 307 -5.79 -17.42 -2.83
CA TYR A 307 -4.92 -18.58 -2.62
C TYR A 307 -4.96 -19.56 -3.79
N LYS A 308 -6.16 -19.88 -4.28
CA LYS A 308 -6.33 -20.79 -5.42
C LYS A 308 -5.66 -20.23 -6.68
N LYS A 309 -5.94 -18.96 -7.02
CA LYS A 309 -5.35 -18.28 -8.18
C LYS A 309 -3.83 -18.19 -8.08
N ALA A 310 -3.29 -17.86 -6.90
CA ALA A 310 -1.85 -17.81 -6.67
C ALA A 310 -1.22 -19.21 -6.83
N SER A 311 -1.86 -20.25 -6.28
CA SER A 311 -1.43 -21.64 -6.46
C SER A 311 -1.43 -22.05 -7.93
N ASP A 312 -2.53 -21.82 -8.65
CA ASP A 312 -2.66 -22.16 -10.08
C ASP A 312 -1.61 -21.41 -10.92
N HIS A 313 -1.38 -20.12 -10.63
CA HIS A 313 -0.34 -19.31 -11.25
C HIS A 313 1.05 -19.90 -11.00
N ILE A 314 1.37 -20.23 -9.75
CA ILE A 314 2.67 -20.77 -9.38
C ILE A 314 2.92 -22.12 -10.05
N ILE A 315 1.94 -23.02 -10.01
CA ILE A 315 1.99 -24.34 -10.67
C ILE A 315 2.24 -24.21 -12.18
N ALA A 316 1.62 -23.22 -12.82
CA ALA A 316 1.74 -23.00 -14.26
C ALA A 316 3.08 -22.35 -14.66
N GLN A 317 3.61 -21.44 -13.85
CA GLN A 317 4.77 -20.62 -14.22
C GLN A 317 6.10 -21.11 -13.63
N TYR A 318 6.07 -21.81 -12.49
CA TYR A 318 7.28 -22.17 -11.75
C TYR A 318 7.48 -23.69 -11.70
N PRO A 319 8.64 -24.20 -12.17
CA PRO A 319 8.87 -25.63 -12.31
C PRO A 319 9.06 -26.36 -10.97
N TYR A 320 9.13 -25.66 -9.83
CA TYR A 320 9.51 -26.22 -8.53
C TYR A 320 8.34 -26.83 -7.75
N TRP A 321 7.09 -26.47 -8.06
CA TRP A 321 5.91 -26.90 -7.28
C TRP A 321 5.36 -28.27 -7.68
N ASN A 322 5.69 -28.75 -8.88
CA ASN A 322 5.23 -30.06 -9.40
C ASN A 322 6.36 -31.10 -9.47
N ARG A 323 7.46 -30.89 -8.73
CA ARG A 323 8.58 -31.85 -8.60
C ARG A 323 8.43 -32.63 -7.31
#